data_AF-A0A7S6UIB1-F1
#
_entry.id   AF-A0A7S6UIB1-F1
#
_cell.length_a   1.000
_cell.length_b   1.000
_cell.length_c   1.000
_cell.angle_alpha   90.00
_cell.angle_beta   90.00
_cell.angle_gamma   90.00
#
_symmetry.space_group_name_H-M   'P 1'
#
loop_
_entity.id
_entity.type
_entity.pdbx_description
1 polymer ?
#
loop_
_entity_poly.entity_id
_entity_poly.type
_entity_poly.pdbx_seq_one_letter_code
_entity_poly.pdbx_strand_id
1 'polypeptide(L)'
;MQSLADLARQSPELNDRATLEGISDIVAKLAPLLQGKRLHNVVDLLSAVSDVVDMADDAMVQKLMKGYEDVVAGAWNLNNITRHSAALAGAVETPPTLWQGIRAFNRDEDARRGLLVAMNLLSSVGRQARLASEPIAED
;
A
#
# COMPACT_ATOMS: atom_id res chain seq x y z
N MET A 1 1.18 1.80 41.37
CA MET A 1 1.89 1.30 40.18
C MET A 1 2.45 -0.07 40.53
N GLN A 2 1.85 -1.16 40.05
CA GLN A 2 2.40 -2.50 40.23
C GLN A 2 3.71 -2.60 39.43
N SER A 3 4.77 -3.11 40.05
CA SER A 3 6.05 -3.28 39.36
C SER A 3 5.95 -4.47 38.41
N LEU A 4 6.67 -4.44 37.27
CA LEU A 4 6.78 -5.59 36.35
C LEU A 4 7.28 -6.87 37.06
N ALA A 5 8.05 -6.70 38.14
CA ALA A 5 8.51 -7.79 38.99
C ALA A 5 7.38 -8.45 39.81
N ASP A 6 6.31 -7.73 40.12
CA ASP A 6 5.13 -8.28 40.80
C ASP A 6 4.22 -9.04 39.84
N LEU A 7 4.11 -8.59 38.58
CA LEU A 7 3.38 -9.29 37.52
C LEU A 7 4.04 -10.61 37.13
N ALA A 8 5.38 -10.65 37.06
CA ALA A 8 6.13 -11.86 36.77
C ALA A 8 6.00 -12.93 37.87
N ARG A 9 5.78 -12.55 39.13
CA ARG A 9 5.56 -13.51 40.24
C ARG A 9 4.15 -14.09 40.28
N GLN A 10 3.16 -13.40 39.72
CA GLN A 10 1.76 -13.81 39.80
C GLN A 10 1.33 -14.72 38.64
N SER A 11 2.11 -14.78 37.56
CA SER A 11 1.81 -15.60 36.38
C SER A 11 2.81 -16.75 36.22
N PRO A 12 2.42 -18.01 36.53
CA PRO A 12 3.32 -19.17 36.42
C PRO A 12 3.87 -19.41 35.00
N GLU A 13 3.18 -18.92 33.96
CA GLU A 13 3.62 -18.99 32.56
C GLU A 13 4.78 -18.04 32.22
N LEU A 14 4.97 -16.98 33.01
CA LEU A 14 6.12 -16.06 32.90
C LEU A 14 7.35 -16.59 33.63
N ASN A 15 7.24 -17.71 34.33
CA ASN A 15 8.35 -18.35 35.03
C ASN A 15 9.10 -19.36 34.15
N ASP A 16 8.56 -19.67 32.97
CA ASP A 16 9.24 -20.46 31.95
C ASP A 16 10.29 -19.59 31.24
N ARG A 17 11.53 -20.10 31.20
CA ARG A 17 12.68 -19.41 30.63
C ARG A 17 12.51 -19.17 29.13
N ALA A 18 11.85 -20.08 28.42
CA ALA A 18 11.56 -19.94 27.00
C ALA A 18 10.57 -18.79 26.74
N THR A 19 9.53 -18.66 27.57
CA THR A 19 8.56 -17.56 27.51
C THR A 19 9.21 -16.22 27.80
N LEU A 20 10.10 -16.15 28.80
CA LEU A 20 10.85 -14.92 29.12
C LEU A 20 11.76 -14.48 27.98
N GLU A 21 12.43 -15.44 27.32
CA GLU A 21 13.30 -15.17 26.18
C GLU A 21 12.50 -14.69 24.96
N GLY A 22 11.35 -15.34 24.67
CA GLY A 22 10.43 -14.91 23.61
C GLY A 22 9.84 -13.51 23.85
N ILE A 23 9.45 -13.19 25.09
CA ILE A 23 8.98 -11.85 25.45
C ILE A 23 10.11 -10.82 25.30
N SER A 24 11.33 -11.16 25.73
CA SER A 24 12.49 -10.27 25.57
C SER A 24 12.79 -9.98 24.10
N ASP A 25 12.69 -10.96 23.22
CA ASP A 25 12.89 -10.79 21.77
C ASP A 25 11.80 -9.89 21.15
N ILE A 26 10.53 -10.09 21.53
CA ILE A 26 9.43 -9.23 21.07
C ILE A 26 9.61 -7.80 21.56
N VAL A 27 9.95 -7.61 22.84
CA VAL A 27 10.21 -6.29 23.43
C VAL A 27 11.39 -5.61 22.74
N ALA A 28 12.45 -6.35 22.40
CA ALA A 28 13.59 -5.82 21.64
C ALA A 28 13.17 -5.33 20.24
N LYS A 29 12.28 -6.06 19.55
CA LYS A 29 11.74 -5.67 18.24
C LYS A 29 10.81 -4.46 18.31
N LEU A 30 10.04 -4.33 19.40
CA LEU A 30 9.13 -3.22 19.62
C LEU A 30 9.80 -2.00 20.27
N ALA A 31 11.01 -2.15 20.83
CA ALA A 31 11.78 -1.10 21.48
C ALA A 31 11.89 0.21 20.66
N PRO A 32 12.22 0.21 19.35
CA PRO A 32 12.25 1.45 18.57
C PRO A 32 10.89 2.14 18.46
N LEU A 33 9.78 1.38 18.40
CA LEU A 33 8.42 1.92 18.34
C LEU A 33 7.94 2.44 19.70
N LEU A 34 8.33 1.75 20.78
CA LEU A 34 8.09 2.14 22.17
C LEU A 34 8.88 3.41 22.53
N GLN A 35 10.18 3.45 22.23
CA GLN A 35 11.04 4.61 22.44
C GLN A 35 10.56 5.82 21.62
N GLY A 36 10.11 5.58 20.40
CA GLY A 36 9.51 6.62 19.55
C GLY A 36 8.12 7.09 20.01
N LYS A 37 7.53 6.49 21.07
CA LYS A 37 6.15 6.71 21.51
C LYS A 37 5.11 6.54 20.40
N ARG A 38 5.40 5.75 19.35
CA ARG A 38 4.52 5.54 18.19
C ARG A 38 3.84 4.18 18.18
N LEU A 39 4.14 3.31 19.14
CA LEU A 39 3.52 1.99 19.22
C LEU A 39 1.98 2.08 19.31
N HIS A 40 1.44 3.08 20.02
CA HIS A 40 0.00 3.26 20.12
C HIS A 40 -0.66 3.45 18.75
N ASN A 41 -0.06 4.21 17.82
CA ASN A 41 -0.60 4.35 16.46
C ASN A 41 -0.67 3.02 15.70
N VAL A 42 0.31 2.13 15.92
CA VAL A 42 0.32 0.80 15.31
C VAL A 42 -0.79 -0.05 15.92
N VAL A 43 -0.96 0.03 17.23
CA VAL A 43 -2.05 -0.65 17.95
C VAL A 43 -3.41 -0.13 17.49
N ASP A 44 -3.60 1.19 17.37
CA ASP A 44 -4.84 1.81 16.90
C ASP A 44 -5.18 1.38 15.47
N LEU A 45 -4.16 1.30 14.59
CA LEU A 45 -4.34 0.80 13.23
C LEU A 45 -4.75 -0.68 13.24
N LEU A 46 -4.09 -1.52 14.05
CA LEU A 46 -4.42 -2.94 14.16
C LEU A 46 -5.82 -3.13 14.75
N SER A 47 -6.23 -2.32 15.72
CA SER A 47 -7.60 -2.31 16.26
C SER A 47 -8.61 -1.96 15.18
N ALA A 48 -8.38 -0.89 14.41
CA ALA A 48 -9.28 -0.50 13.32
C ALA A 48 -9.36 -1.58 12.22
N VAL A 49 -8.24 -2.26 11.92
CA VAL A 49 -8.24 -3.40 11.00
C VAL A 49 -8.98 -4.60 11.60
N SER A 50 -8.83 -4.85 12.91
CA SER A 50 -9.56 -5.91 13.61
C SER A 50 -11.06 -5.68 13.55
N ASP A 51 -11.52 -4.45 13.79
CA ASP A 51 -12.95 -4.10 13.69
C ASP A 51 -13.50 -4.37 12.28
N VAL A 52 -12.68 -4.11 11.24
CA VAL A 52 -13.05 -4.42 9.84
C VAL A 52 -13.10 -5.92 9.59
N VAL A 53 -12.16 -6.69 10.15
CA VAL A 53 -12.13 -8.16 10.01
C VAL A 53 -13.28 -8.81 10.76
N ASP A 54 -13.62 -8.33 11.96
CA ASP A 54 -14.75 -8.83 12.76
C ASP A 54 -16.10 -8.58 12.07
N MET A 55 -16.19 -7.53 11.25
CA MET A 55 -17.39 -7.20 10.47
C MET A 55 -17.37 -7.80 9.05
N ALA A 56 -16.26 -8.41 8.63
CA ALA A 56 -16.12 -9.00 7.31
C ALA A 56 -16.74 -10.40 7.28
N ASP A 57 -17.67 -10.60 6.35
CA ASP A 57 -18.11 -11.93 5.97
C ASP A 57 -17.13 -12.57 4.96
N ASP A 58 -17.28 -13.87 4.71
CA ASP A 58 -16.43 -14.62 3.77
C ASP A 58 -16.39 -13.97 2.37
N ALA A 59 -17.51 -13.39 1.93
CA ALA A 59 -17.62 -12.74 0.63
C ALA A 59 -16.83 -11.41 0.59
N MET A 60 -16.82 -10.66 1.67
CA MET A 60 -16.06 -9.42 1.83
C MET A 60 -14.57 -9.69 1.90
N VAL A 61 -14.14 -10.73 2.64
CA VAL A 61 -12.74 -11.17 2.67
C VAL A 61 -12.27 -11.55 1.27
N GLN A 62 -13.08 -12.29 0.50
CA GLN A 62 -12.72 -12.67 -0.87
C GLN A 62 -12.59 -11.45 -1.80
N LYS A 63 -13.42 -10.42 -1.65
CA LYS A 63 -13.31 -9.16 -2.41
C LYS A 63 -12.06 -8.36 -2.01
N LEU A 64 -11.74 -8.31 -0.72
CA LEU A 64 -10.53 -7.64 -0.24
C LEU A 64 -9.28 -8.34 -0.77
N MET A 65 -9.25 -9.67 -0.75
CA MET A 65 -8.13 -10.45 -1.31
C MET A 65 -7.98 -10.23 -2.82
N LYS A 66 -9.09 -10.24 -3.58
CA LYS A 66 -9.04 -9.91 -5.01
C LYS A 66 -8.57 -8.48 -5.25
N GLY A 67 -9.08 -7.51 -4.49
CA GLY A 67 -8.64 -6.12 -4.59
C GLY A 67 -7.16 -5.95 -4.25
N TYR A 68 -6.68 -6.65 -3.23
CA TYR A 68 -5.25 -6.71 -2.88
C TYR A 68 -4.42 -7.30 -4.02
N GLU A 69 -4.84 -8.44 -4.56
CA GLU A 69 -4.18 -9.10 -5.70
C GLU A 69 -4.10 -8.17 -6.90
N ASP A 70 -5.20 -7.52 -7.27
CA ASP A 70 -5.27 -6.59 -8.40
C ASP A 70 -4.35 -5.37 -8.21
N VAL A 71 -4.31 -4.80 -7.01
CA VAL A 71 -3.44 -3.66 -6.69
C VAL A 71 -1.97 -4.06 -6.70
N VAL A 72 -1.62 -5.18 -6.07
CA VAL A 72 -0.23 -5.66 -6.02
C VAL A 72 0.24 -6.08 -7.40
N ALA A 73 -0.58 -6.82 -8.16
CA ALA A 73 -0.28 -7.20 -9.54
C ALA A 73 -0.12 -5.96 -10.43
N GLY A 74 -1.00 -4.97 -10.29
CA GLY A 74 -0.91 -3.69 -10.98
C GLY A 74 0.39 -2.94 -10.67
N ALA A 75 0.74 -2.83 -9.39
CA ALA A 75 1.98 -2.19 -8.94
C ALA A 75 3.22 -2.93 -9.43
N TRP A 76 3.22 -4.27 -9.40
CA TRP A 76 4.31 -5.09 -9.90
C TRP A 76 4.52 -4.90 -11.40
N ASN A 77 3.44 -4.95 -12.19
CA ASN A 77 3.48 -4.73 -13.63
C ASN A 77 4.00 -3.32 -13.97
N LEU A 78 3.50 -2.29 -13.28
CA LEU A 78 3.97 -0.92 -13.45
C LEU A 78 5.47 -0.77 -13.15
N ASN A 79 5.94 -1.37 -12.06
CA ASN A 79 7.36 -1.36 -11.69
C ASN A 79 8.21 -2.07 -12.75
N ASN A 80 7.75 -3.21 -13.26
CA ASN A 80 8.44 -3.94 -14.31
C ASN A 80 8.53 -3.13 -15.62
N ILE A 81 7.42 -2.52 -16.04
CA ILE A 81 7.39 -1.62 -17.22
C ILE A 81 8.34 -0.44 -17.01
N THR A 82 8.35 0.16 -15.83
CA THR A 82 9.24 1.28 -15.50
C THR A 82 10.71 0.88 -15.58
N ARG A 83 11.06 -0.26 -14.98
CA ARG A 83 12.42 -0.80 -15.06
C ARG A 83 12.83 -1.13 -16.49
N HIS A 84 11.94 -1.71 -17.27
CA HIS A 84 12.19 -2.04 -18.67
C HIS A 84 12.43 -0.78 -19.50
N SER A 85 11.56 0.23 -19.38
CA SER A 85 11.70 1.52 -20.06
C SER A 85 12.98 2.27 -19.66
N ALA A 86 13.35 2.22 -18.38
CA ALA A 86 14.62 2.79 -17.90
C ALA A 86 15.84 2.09 -18.50
N ALA A 87 15.79 0.75 -18.64
CA ALA A 87 16.85 -0.01 -19.28
C ALA A 87 16.98 0.32 -20.78
N LEU A 88 15.86 0.46 -21.49
CA LEU A 88 15.86 0.90 -22.89
C LEU A 88 16.43 2.31 -23.04
N ALA A 89 16.07 3.24 -22.16
CA ALA A 89 16.60 4.60 -22.17
C ALA A 89 18.10 4.64 -21.86
N GLY A 90 18.57 3.80 -20.93
CA GLY A 90 19.99 3.68 -20.58
C GLY A 90 20.86 3.04 -21.68
N ALA A 91 20.26 2.26 -22.59
CA ALA A 91 20.94 1.67 -23.73
C ALA A 91 21.15 2.64 -24.91
N VAL A 92 20.56 3.84 -24.85
CA VAL A 92 20.70 4.87 -25.89
C VAL A 92 21.91 5.77 -25.56
N GLU A 93 22.97 5.68 -26.36
CA GLU A 93 24.23 6.43 -26.13
C GLU A 93 24.06 7.96 -26.19
N THR A 94 23.17 8.46 -27.05
CA THR A 94 22.89 9.90 -27.18
C THR A 94 21.39 10.16 -27.05
N PRO A 95 20.92 10.79 -25.96
CA PRO A 95 19.51 11.11 -25.78
C PRO A 95 18.98 11.99 -26.92
N PRO A 96 17.77 11.73 -27.43
CA PRO A 96 17.18 12.55 -28.48
C PRO A 96 16.92 13.98 -27.98
N THR A 97 17.02 14.95 -28.89
CA THR A 97 16.59 16.32 -28.58
C THR A 97 15.07 16.39 -28.37
N LEU A 98 14.56 17.43 -27.70
CA LEU A 98 13.12 17.58 -27.43
C LEU A 98 12.25 17.42 -28.68
N TRP A 99 12.65 18.02 -29.80
CA TRP A 99 11.94 17.90 -31.08
C TRP A 99 12.01 16.48 -31.68
N GLN A 100 13.14 15.80 -31.54
CA GLN A 100 13.28 14.41 -31.99
C GLN A 100 12.44 13.47 -31.14
N GLY A 101 12.35 13.71 -29.82
CA GLY A 101 11.51 12.95 -28.90
C GLY A 101 10.03 13.08 -29.24
N ILE A 102 9.53 14.30 -29.45
CA ILE A 102 8.13 14.54 -29.85
C ILE A 102 7.82 13.86 -31.20
N ARG A 103 8.74 13.95 -32.17
CA ARG A 103 8.57 13.30 -33.48
C ARG A 103 8.58 11.78 -33.38
N ALA A 104 9.46 11.22 -32.55
CA ALA A 104 9.54 9.77 -32.32
C ALA A 104 8.27 9.26 -31.65
N PHE A 105 7.81 9.95 -30.60
CA PHE A 105 6.54 9.65 -29.92
C PHE A 105 5.35 9.64 -30.88
N ASN A 106 5.24 10.65 -31.76
CA ASN A 106 4.13 10.72 -32.70
C ASN A 106 4.19 9.63 -33.79
N ARG A 107 5.36 9.03 -34.05
CA ARG A 107 5.50 7.93 -35.01
C ARG A 107 5.18 6.58 -34.40
N ASP A 108 5.46 6.40 -33.11
CA ASP A 108 5.19 5.18 -32.37
C ASP A 108 3.68 4.99 -32.12
N GLU A 109 3.14 3.86 -32.58
CA GLU A 109 1.73 3.54 -32.42
C GLU A 109 1.35 3.21 -30.98
N ASP A 110 2.21 2.48 -30.26
CA ASP A 110 1.97 2.06 -28.89
C ASP A 110 2.04 3.27 -27.94
N ALA A 111 2.94 4.23 -28.23
CA ALA A 111 3.00 5.49 -27.50
C ALA A 111 1.70 6.31 -27.64
N ARG A 112 1.13 6.38 -28.85
CA ARG A 112 -0.17 7.05 -29.10
C ARG A 112 -1.32 6.31 -28.42
N ARG A 113 -1.34 4.98 -28.46
CA ARG A 113 -2.34 4.15 -27.76
C ARG A 113 -2.27 4.36 -26.25
N GLY A 114 -1.07 4.41 -25.67
CA GLY A 114 -0.86 4.70 -24.26
C GLY A 114 -1.40 6.08 -23.86
N LEU A 115 -1.15 7.11 -24.65
CA LEU A 115 -1.72 8.44 -24.43
C LEU A 115 -3.26 8.44 -24.49
N LEU A 116 -3.84 7.74 -25.45
CA LEU A 116 -5.29 7.61 -25.57
C LEU A 116 -5.90 6.94 -24.33
N VAL A 117 -5.25 5.89 -23.79
CA VAL A 117 -5.66 5.26 -22.53
C VAL A 117 -5.62 6.26 -21.38
N ALA A 118 -4.54 7.02 -21.23
CA ALA A 118 -4.42 8.03 -20.18
C ALA A 118 -5.51 9.10 -20.28
N MET A 119 -5.79 9.59 -21.49
CA MET A 119 -6.87 10.55 -21.74
C MET A 119 -8.26 10.00 -21.39
N ASN A 120 -8.53 8.74 -21.74
CA ASN A 120 -9.81 8.08 -21.41
C ASN A 120 -9.96 7.85 -19.91
N LEU A 121 -8.87 7.51 -19.21
CA LEU A 121 -8.87 7.39 -17.75
C LEU A 121 -9.19 8.73 -17.09
N LEU A 122 -8.47 9.80 -17.46
CA LEU A 122 -8.70 11.15 -16.95
C LEU A 122 -10.13 11.63 -17.24
N SER A 123 -10.65 11.34 -18.43
CA SER A 123 -12.04 11.67 -18.81
C SER A 123 -13.05 10.94 -17.92
N SER A 124 -12.78 9.68 -17.59
CA SER A 124 -13.64 8.89 -16.70
C SER A 124 -13.62 9.42 -15.26
N VAL A 125 -12.44 9.76 -14.74
CA VAL A 125 -12.29 10.37 -13.41
C VAL A 125 -13.01 11.71 -13.33
N GLY A 126 -12.83 12.58 -14.32
CA GLY A 126 -13.52 13.87 -14.38
C GLY A 126 -15.05 13.72 -14.42
N ARG A 127 -15.54 12.69 -15.12
CA ARG A 127 -16.99 12.38 -15.17
C ARG A 127 -17.52 11.95 -13.80
N GLN A 128 -16.79 11.08 -13.09
CA GLN A 128 -17.18 10.65 -11.74
C GLN A 128 -17.16 11.80 -10.74
N ALA A 129 -16.12 12.64 -10.79
CA ALA A 129 -16.03 13.82 -9.94
C ALA A 129 -17.21 14.78 -10.14
N ARG A 130 -17.64 14.97 -11.40
CA ARG A 130 -18.83 15.78 -11.71
C ARG A 130 -20.10 15.18 -11.12
N LEU A 131 -20.34 13.88 -11.31
CA LEU A 131 -21.53 13.20 -10.80
C LEU A 131 -21.59 13.24 -9.27
N ALA A 132 -20.46 13.08 -8.59
CA ALA A 132 -20.37 13.19 -7.13
C ALA A 132 -20.64 14.61 -6.59
N SER A 133 -20.54 15.62 -7.46
CA SER A 133 -20.79 17.03 -7.11
C SER A 133 -22.20 17.53 -7.46
N GLU A 134 -23.04 16.70 -8.08
CA GLU A 134 -24.43 17.06 -8.37
C GLU A 134 -25.22 17.10 -7.04
N PRO A 135 -25.92 18.21 -6.72
CA PRO A 135 -26.74 18.29 -5.52
C PRO A 135 -27.88 17.27 -5.63
N ILE A 136 -28.08 16.50 -4.55
CA ILE A 136 -29.20 15.56 -4.44
C ILE A 136 -30.48 16.37 -4.60
N ALA A 137 -31.26 16.07 -5.65
CA ALA A 137 -32.58 16.67 -5.82
C ALA A 137 -33.46 16.23 -4.63
N GLU A 138 -33.86 17.20 -3.81
CA GLU A 138 -34.88 17.00 -2.79
C GLU A 138 -36.23 16.92 -3.51
N ASP A 139 -36.75 15.71 -3.68
CA ASP A 139 -38.15 15.44 -4.06
C ASP A 139 -39.05 15.43 -2.80
#